data_AF-A0A9X5XKJ9-F1
#
_entry.id   AF-A0A9X5XKJ9-F1
#
_cell.length_a   1.000
_cell.length_b   1.000
_cell.length_c   1.000
_cell.angle_alpha   90.00
_cell.angle_beta   90.00
_cell.angle_gamma   90.00
#
_symmetry.space_group_name_H-M   'P 1'
#
loop_
_entity.id
_entity.type
_entity.pdbx_description
1 polymer ?
#
loop_
_entity_poly.entity_id
_entity_poly.type
_entity_poly.pdbx_seq_one_letter_code
_entity_poly.pdbx_strand_id
1 'polypeptide(L)'
;MRFLLDPHQRAFADSLDAMLTAADTPSVVRDWSRGDHSAGRALWSRIAKVGVFALAVPEAYEGMGPRPVELAVGFVELGRHAVPGPLVETVAAAALLAGLADP
;
A
#
# COMPACT_ATOMS: atom_id res chain seq x y z
N MET A 1 -14.83 15.71 -17.62
CA MET A 1 -14.04 14.68 -16.91
C MET A 1 -13.28 15.33 -15.77
N ARG A 2 -13.21 14.70 -14.59
CA ARG A 2 -12.46 15.22 -13.42
C ARG A 2 -11.21 14.38 -13.24
N PHE A 3 -10.05 14.95 -13.54
CA PHE A 3 -8.73 14.29 -13.43
C PHE A 3 -7.98 14.62 -12.13
N LEU A 4 -8.53 15.54 -11.34
CA LEU A 4 -7.96 15.87 -10.03
C LEU A 4 -8.48 14.90 -8.98
N LEU A 5 -7.59 14.55 -8.05
CA LEU A 5 -7.96 13.82 -6.83
C LEU A 5 -9.05 14.59 -6.07
N ASP A 6 -9.89 13.89 -5.34
CA ASP A 6 -10.80 14.52 -4.39
C ASP A 6 -10.11 14.79 -3.04
N PRO A 7 -10.75 15.51 -2.10
CA PRO A 7 -10.16 15.79 -0.80
C PRO A 7 -9.82 14.55 0.03
N HIS A 8 -10.58 13.46 -0.11
CA HIS A 8 -10.32 12.21 0.62
C HIS A 8 -9.08 11.50 0.08
N GLN A 9 -8.95 11.43 -1.25
CA GLN A 9 -7.78 10.86 -1.91
C GLN A 9 -6.49 11.64 -1.60
N ARG A 10 -6.56 12.98 -1.56
CA ARG A 10 -5.43 13.81 -1.10
C ARG A 10 -5.09 13.55 0.36
N ALA A 11 -6.08 13.57 1.25
CA ALA A 11 -5.85 13.32 2.68
C ALA A 11 -5.23 11.93 2.93
N PHE A 12 -5.62 10.93 2.15
CA PHE A 12 -5.01 9.61 2.18
C PHE A 12 -3.53 9.64 1.75
N ALA A 13 -3.21 10.33 0.65
CA ALA A 13 -1.82 10.51 0.20
C ALA A 13 -0.98 11.23 1.26
N ASP A 14 -1.47 12.35 1.79
CA ASP A 14 -0.79 13.16 2.81
C ASP A 14 -0.54 12.35 4.08
N SER A 15 -1.48 11.48 4.47
CA SER A 15 -1.33 10.60 5.62
C SER A 15 -0.25 9.54 5.41
N LEU A 16 -0.18 8.94 4.21
CA LEU A 16 0.88 8.00 3.86
C LEU A 16 2.24 8.69 3.82
N ASP A 17 2.34 9.87 3.18
CA ASP A 17 3.58 10.64 3.10
C ASP A 17 4.13 10.96 4.49
N ALA A 18 3.28 11.45 5.40
CA ALA A 18 3.67 11.77 6.77
C ALA A 18 4.13 10.50 7.54
N MET A 19 3.39 9.39 7.42
CA MET A 19 3.74 8.13 8.07
C MET A 19 5.08 7.57 7.55
N LEU A 20 5.29 7.58 6.24
CA LEU A 20 6.48 7.03 5.59
C LEU A 20 7.71 7.91 5.86
N THR A 21 7.54 9.23 5.84
CA THR A 21 8.58 10.19 6.27
C THR A 21 9.03 9.90 7.70
N ALA A 22 8.08 9.67 8.62
CA ALA A 22 8.39 9.36 10.01
C ALA A 22 9.01 7.97 10.23
N ALA A 23 8.95 7.08 9.23
CA ALA A 23 9.45 5.72 9.33
C ALA A 23 10.94 5.56 8.96
N ASP A 24 11.62 6.63 8.52
CA ASP A 24 12.99 6.59 8.02
C ASP A 24 13.21 5.46 6.99
N THR A 25 12.40 5.48 5.92
CA THR A 25 12.46 4.47 4.87
C THR A 25 13.86 4.28 4.27
N PRO A 26 14.74 5.30 4.15
CA PRO A 26 16.12 5.07 3.72
C PRO A 26 16.93 4.12 4.61
N SER A 27 16.73 4.13 5.94
CA SER A 27 17.36 3.12 6.81
C SER A 27 16.72 1.75 6.59
N VAL A 28 15.40 1.69 6.54
CA VAL A 28 14.64 0.45 6.34
C VAL A 28 15.07 -0.28 5.06
N VAL A 29 15.24 0.44 3.95
CA VAL A 29 15.69 -0.12 2.65
C VAL A 29 17.12 -0.66 2.75
N ARG A 30 18.01 0.07 3.44
CA ARG A 30 19.41 -0.38 3.61
C ARG A 30 19.49 -1.64 4.44
N ASP A 31 18.75 -1.73 5.54
CA ASP A 31 18.71 -2.94 6.37
C ASP A 31 18.10 -4.11 5.60
N TRP A 32 17.02 -3.85 4.84
CA TRP A 32 16.43 -4.85 3.96
C TRP A 32 17.44 -5.41 2.95
N SER A 33 18.23 -4.55 2.31
CA SER A 33 19.26 -4.96 1.34
C SER A 33 20.37 -5.84 1.96
N ARG A 34 20.56 -5.76 3.28
CA ARG A 34 21.52 -6.57 4.05
C ARG A 34 20.88 -7.85 4.61
N GLY A 35 19.60 -8.10 4.32
CA GLY A 35 18.85 -9.26 4.78
C GLY A 35 18.15 -9.09 6.12
N ASP A 36 18.25 -7.93 6.78
CA ASP A 36 17.44 -7.62 7.96
C ASP A 36 16.11 -7.00 7.55
N HIS A 37 15.08 -7.84 7.53
CA HIS A 37 13.72 -7.42 7.14
C HIS A 37 12.86 -6.98 8.34
N SER A 38 13.41 -6.88 9.57
CA SER A 38 12.62 -6.61 10.77
C SER A 38 11.87 -5.27 10.70
N ALA A 39 12.58 -4.18 10.41
CA ALA A 39 12.00 -2.85 10.25
C ALA A 39 11.05 -2.78 9.06
N GLY A 40 11.38 -3.44 7.94
CA GLY A 40 10.52 -3.50 6.75
C GLY A 40 9.19 -4.19 7.02
N ARG A 41 9.19 -5.33 7.73
CA ARG A 41 7.96 -6.01 8.14
C ARG A 41 7.12 -5.20 9.12
N ALA A 42 7.76 -4.45 10.01
CA ALA A 42 7.06 -3.53 10.91
C ALA A 42 6.40 -2.38 10.13
N LEU A 43 7.09 -1.81 9.14
CA LEU A 43 6.54 -0.80 8.24
C LEU A 43 5.36 -1.33 7.43
N TRP A 44 5.49 -2.53 6.86
CA TRP A 44 4.40 -3.23 6.17
C TRP A 44 3.15 -3.41 7.04
N SER A 45 3.36 -3.80 8.30
CA SER A 45 2.25 -3.94 9.26
C SER A 45 1.54 -2.61 9.52
N ARG A 46 2.26 -1.48 9.49
CA ARG A 46 1.67 -0.14 9.59
C ARG A 46 0.88 0.23 8.33
N ILE A 47 1.47 -0.01 7.15
CA ILE A 47 0.81 0.20 5.85
C ILE A 47 -0.49 -0.61 5.75
N ALA A 48 -0.48 -1.86 6.18
CA ALA A 48 -1.67 -2.72 6.24
C ALA A 48 -2.76 -2.13 7.14
N LYS A 49 -2.40 -1.62 8.32
CA LYS A 49 -3.34 -0.99 9.27
C LYS A 49 -3.98 0.29 8.73
N VAL A 50 -3.28 1.03 7.87
CA VAL A 50 -3.83 2.19 7.16
C VAL A 50 -4.81 1.76 6.04
N GLY A 51 -4.81 0.49 5.67
CA GLY A 51 -5.78 -0.10 4.73
C GLY A 51 -5.29 -0.19 3.29
N VAL A 52 -4.00 0.09 3.01
CA VAL A 52 -3.49 0.14 1.62
C VAL A 52 -3.73 -1.17 0.87
N PHE A 53 -3.49 -2.32 1.50
CA PHE A 53 -3.71 -3.62 0.87
C PHE A 53 -5.20 -3.97 0.74
N ALA A 54 -6.05 -3.48 1.65
CA ALA A 54 -7.49 -3.73 1.60
C ALA A 54 -8.17 -3.05 0.39
N LEU A 55 -7.55 -2.01 -0.19
CA LEU A 55 -8.03 -1.33 -1.41
C LEU A 55 -8.06 -2.23 -2.65
N ALA A 56 -7.34 -3.35 -2.66
CA ALA A 56 -7.33 -4.32 -3.75
C ALA A 56 -8.19 -5.57 -3.46
N VAL A 57 -8.77 -5.67 -2.26
CA VAL A 57 -9.44 -6.87 -1.77
C VAL A 57 -10.96 -6.64 -1.75
N PRO A 58 -11.79 -7.59 -2.23
CA PRO A 58 -13.25 -7.51 -2.11
C PRO A 58 -13.74 -7.42 -0.65
N GLU A 59 -14.88 -6.76 -0.44
CA GLU A 59 -15.49 -6.61 0.89
C GLU A 59 -15.86 -7.94 1.55
N ALA A 60 -16.17 -8.98 0.76
CA ALA A 60 -16.44 -10.35 1.26
C ALA A 60 -15.26 -10.98 2.02
N TYR A 61 -14.05 -10.44 1.83
CA TYR A 61 -12.84 -10.84 2.54
C TYR A 61 -12.32 -9.71 3.45
N GLU A 62 -13.23 -8.89 3.98
CA GLU A 62 -12.93 -7.74 4.85
C GLU A 62 -12.07 -6.65 4.16
N GLY A 63 -12.05 -6.65 2.83
CA GLY A 63 -11.43 -5.60 2.03
C GLY A 63 -12.33 -4.37 1.88
N MET A 64 -11.87 -3.38 1.11
CA MET A 64 -12.59 -2.14 0.83
C MET A 64 -13.28 -2.14 -0.55
N GLY A 65 -13.25 -3.29 -1.24
CA GLY A 65 -13.54 -3.41 -2.66
C GLY A 65 -12.41 -2.83 -3.52
N PRO A 66 -12.26 -3.27 -4.79
CA PRO A 66 -11.24 -2.74 -5.68
C PRO A 66 -11.44 -1.24 -5.90
N ARG A 67 -10.51 -0.44 -5.38
CA ARG A 67 -10.49 1.02 -5.45
C ARG A 67 -9.26 1.49 -6.23
N PRO A 68 -9.32 1.46 -7.58
CA PRO A 68 -8.13 1.61 -8.41
C PRO A 68 -7.47 2.99 -8.30
N VAL A 69 -8.24 4.06 -8.07
CA VAL A 69 -7.68 5.41 -7.92
C VAL A 69 -6.94 5.55 -6.59
N GLU A 70 -7.56 5.16 -5.48
CA GLU A 70 -6.94 5.18 -4.16
C GLU A 70 -5.73 4.24 -4.10
N LEU A 71 -5.82 3.06 -4.72
CA LEU A 71 -4.71 2.12 -4.84
C LEU A 71 -3.54 2.76 -5.61
N ALA A 72 -3.80 3.39 -6.77
CA ALA A 72 -2.77 4.09 -7.52
C ALA A 72 -2.13 5.22 -6.71
N VAL A 73 -2.93 6.03 -6.01
CA VAL A 73 -2.45 7.10 -5.12
C VAL A 73 -1.54 6.54 -4.03
N GLY A 74 -1.96 5.47 -3.34
CA GLY A 74 -1.15 4.83 -2.32
C GLY A 74 0.17 4.31 -2.86
N PHE A 75 0.17 3.70 -4.05
CA PHE A 75 1.38 3.18 -4.67
C PHE A 75 2.34 4.28 -5.18
N VAL A 76 1.83 5.45 -5.56
CA VAL A 76 2.69 6.62 -5.83
C VAL A 76 3.43 7.03 -4.57
N GLU A 77 2.76 7.11 -3.42
CA GLU A 77 3.40 7.44 -2.13
C GLU A 77 4.42 6.38 -1.71
N LEU A 78 4.04 5.10 -1.75
CA LEU A 78 4.93 3.99 -1.40
C LEU A 78 6.18 3.97 -2.29
N GLY A 79 6.02 4.24 -3.59
CA GLY A 79 7.11 4.35 -4.55
C GLY A 79 8.01 5.56 -4.28
N ARG A 80 7.44 6.73 -3.96
CA ARG A 80 8.20 7.94 -3.60
C ARG A 80 9.13 7.69 -2.41
N HIS A 81 8.67 6.91 -1.44
CA HIS A 81 9.42 6.56 -0.24
C HIS A 81 10.26 5.28 -0.37
N ALA A 82 10.31 4.68 -1.57
CA ALA A 82 11.06 3.46 -1.87
C ALA A 82 10.77 2.30 -0.88
N VAL A 83 9.52 2.14 -0.45
CA VAL A 83 9.17 1.12 0.55
C VAL A 83 9.55 -0.27 0.03
N PRO A 84 10.36 -1.05 0.78
CA PRO A 84 10.85 -2.33 0.29
C PRO A 84 9.80 -3.44 0.44
N GLY A 85 9.95 -4.51 -0.34
CA GLY A 85 9.14 -5.72 -0.28
C GLY A 85 8.14 -5.87 -1.44
N PRO A 86 7.38 -6.97 -1.46
CA PRO A 86 6.54 -7.37 -2.59
C PRO A 86 5.19 -6.63 -2.64
N LEU A 87 5.20 -5.29 -2.60
CA LEU A 87 3.99 -4.48 -2.44
C LEU A 87 3.01 -4.68 -3.60
N VAL A 88 3.49 -4.50 -4.83
CA VAL A 88 2.66 -4.56 -6.04
C VAL A 88 2.25 -6.00 -6.33
N GLU A 89 3.14 -6.95 -6.08
CA GLU A 89 2.90 -8.37 -6.21
C GLU A 89 1.79 -8.81 -5.24
N THR A 90 1.76 -8.27 -4.02
CA THR A 90 0.73 -8.60 -3.02
C THR A 90 -0.66 -8.14 -3.47
N VAL A 91 -0.81 -6.90 -3.93
CA VAL A 91 -2.11 -6.39 -4.38
C VAL A 91 -2.53 -6.98 -5.72
N ALA A 92 -1.58 -7.29 -6.61
CA ALA A 92 -1.85 -8.01 -7.85
C ALA A 92 -2.33 -9.43 -7.57
N ALA A 93 -1.69 -10.15 -6.64
CA ALA A 93 -2.13 -11.47 -6.21
C ALA A 93 -3.54 -11.43 -5.61
N ALA A 94 -3.84 -10.43 -4.76
CA ALA A 94 -5.18 -10.24 -4.21
C ALA A 94 -6.24 -10.03 -5.31
N ALA A 95 -5.95 -9.16 -6.29
CA ALA A 95 -6.85 -8.91 -7.41
C ALA A 95 -7.05 -10.15 -8.30
N LEU A 96 -5.99 -10.91 -8.56
CA LEU A 96 -6.07 -12.17 -9.31
C LEU A 96 -6.90 -13.21 -8.58
N LEU A 97 -6.66 -13.42 -7.28
CA LEU A 97 -7.42 -14.36 -6.45
C LEU A 97 -8.90 -13.97 -6.39
N ALA A 98 -9.21 -12.68 -6.27
CA ALA A 98 -10.58 -12.18 -6.32
C ALA A 98 -11.28 -12.48 -7.65
N GLY A 99 -10.54 -12.48 -8.77
CA GLY A 99 -11.07 -12.84 -10.09
C GLY A 99 -11.19 -14.35 -10.34
N LEU A 100 -10.53 -15.18 -9.52
CA LEU A 100 -10.64 -16.64 -9.55
C LEU A 100 -11.74 -17.16 -8.61
N ALA A 101 -12.28 -16.31 -7.74
CA ALA A 101 -13.31 -16.68 -6.78
C ALA A 101 -14.63 -16.97 -7.51
N ASP A 102 -14.81 -18.25 -7.83
CA ASP A 102 -16.09 -18.92 -8.07
C ASP A 102 -16.05 -20.27 -7.34
N PRO A 103 -16.87 -20.46 -6.30
CA PRO A 103 -17.44 -21.76 -5.94
C PRO A 103 -18.90 -21.89 -6.40
#